data_AF-A0A3C0GCD7-F1
#
_entry.id   AF-A0A3C0GCD7-F1
#
_cell.length_a   1.000
_cell.length_b   1.000
_cell.length_c   1.000
_cell.angle_alpha   90.00
_cell.angle_beta   90.00
_cell.angle_gamma   90.00
#
_symmetry.space_group_name_H-M   'P 1'
#
loop_
_entity.id
_entity.type
_entity.pdbx_description
1 polymer ?
#
loop_
_entity_poly.entity_id
_entity_poly.type
_entity_poly.pdbx_seq_one_letter_code
_entity_poly.pdbx_strand_id
1 'polypeptide(L)'
;MVERLIKKIFDVREGEFKVSLWMLAYIFLVIAVLLIIKPTVNALFLSELGVEQLPFAFLLVAVTAVATSYFYSKAVSKYPLKKVIEITLISSIIIMIGLGILLSFEVVSGVLLYFFYIWVAIYAVLSASQFWVLANLVFNIREAKRLFGFIGSGAIIGGIFGGYLTSILAPIIGNENLMFVAALLLFFCIPLLRNIWNIRVKKNGSAKK
;
A
#
# COMPACT_ATOMS: atom_id res chain seq x y z
N MET A 1 -26.08 -12.23 -6.77
CA MET A 1 -26.92 -11.05 -6.45
C MET A 1 -26.12 -9.76 -6.37
N VAL A 2 -25.01 -9.74 -5.62
CA VAL A 2 -24.08 -8.60 -5.47
C VAL A 2 -23.53 -8.09 -6.81
N GLU A 3 -23.13 -8.98 -7.72
CA GLU A 3 -22.62 -8.60 -9.03
C GLU A 3 -23.66 -7.84 -9.88
N ARG A 4 -24.94 -8.23 -9.84
CA ARG A 4 -26.03 -7.55 -10.56
C ARG A 4 -26.32 -6.16 -9.99
N LEU A 5 -26.23 -5.99 -8.66
CA LEU A 5 -26.40 -4.70 -7.99
C LEU A 5 -25.26 -3.73 -8.32
N ILE A 6 -24.00 -4.20 -8.25
CA ILE A 6 -22.83 -3.38 -8.59
C ILE A 6 -22.84 -2.99 -10.07
N LYS A 7 -23.16 -3.94 -10.97
CA LYS A 7 -23.33 -3.64 -12.41
C LYS A 7 -24.40 -2.59 -12.67
N LYS A 8 -25.50 -2.59 -11.92
CA LYS A 8 -26.62 -1.65 -12.09
C LYS A 8 -26.34 -0.27 -11.49
N ILE A 9 -25.62 -0.19 -10.37
CA ILE A 9 -25.29 1.07 -9.68
C ILE A 9 -24.10 1.78 -10.34
N PHE A 10 -23.06 1.04 -10.74
CA PHE A 10 -21.84 1.61 -11.33
C PHE A 10 -21.77 1.41 -12.86
N ASP A 11 -22.86 0.92 -13.48
CA ASP A 11 -22.98 0.69 -14.93
C ASP A 11 -21.79 -0.14 -15.47
N VAL A 12 -21.35 -1.16 -14.75
CA VAL A 12 -20.10 -1.88 -15.09
C VAL A 12 -20.30 -2.75 -16.34
N ARG A 13 -19.53 -2.50 -17.41
CA ARG A 13 -19.60 -3.28 -18.66
C ARG A 13 -18.90 -4.63 -18.53
N GLU A 14 -19.30 -5.60 -19.34
CA GLU A 14 -18.66 -6.92 -19.39
C GLU A 14 -17.18 -6.78 -19.80
N GLY A 15 -16.27 -7.23 -18.93
CA GLY A 15 -14.82 -7.06 -19.06
C GLY A 15 -14.20 -6.03 -18.11
N GLU A 16 -14.96 -5.02 -17.64
CA GLU A 16 -14.46 -4.00 -16.70
C GLU A 16 -14.49 -4.50 -15.25
N PHE A 17 -15.51 -5.29 -14.90
CA PHE A 17 -15.77 -5.73 -13.52
C PHE A 17 -14.59 -6.47 -12.90
N LYS A 18 -13.99 -7.43 -13.64
CA LYS A 18 -12.89 -8.24 -13.13
C LYS A 18 -11.67 -7.38 -12.78
N VAL A 19 -11.33 -6.40 -13.62
CA VAL A 19 -10.19 -5.51 -13.39
C VAL A 19 -10.47 -4.54 -12.25
N SER A 20 -11.69 -4.01 -12.16
CA SER A 20 -12.11 -3.18 -11.04
C SER A 20 -12.06 -3.92 -9.70
N LEU A 21 -12.46 -5.20 -9.67
CA LEU A 21 -12.39 -6.03 -8.49
C LEU A 21 -10.94 -6.27 -8.06
N TRP A 22 -10.03 -6.55 -9.02
CA TRP A 22 -8.62 -6.69 -8.71
C TRP A 22 -7.99 -5.40 -8.20
N MET A 23 -8.34 -4.25 -8.78
CA MET A 23 -7.89 -2.93 -8.32
C MET A 23 -8.43 -2.60 -6.93
N LEU A 24 -9.69 -2.97 -6.64
CA LEU A 24 -10.30 -2.85 -5.31
C LEU A 24 -9.56 -3.72 -4.30
N ALA A 25 -9.33 -4.99 -4.60
CA ALA A 25 -8.58 -5.90 -3.72
C ALA A 25 -7.14 -5.40 -3.49
N TYR A 26 -6.50 -4.85 -4.52
CA TYR A 26 -5.15 -4.30 -4.42
C TYR A 26 -5.10 -3.11 -3.46
N ILE A 27 -5.97 -2.10 -3.64
CA ILE A 27 -5.97 -0.93 -2.74
C ILE A 27 -6.42 -1.31 -1.33
N PHE A 28 -7.35 -2.25 -1.21
CA PHE A 28 -7.78 -2.80 0.08
C PHE A 28 -6.58 -3.35 0.87
N LEU A 29 -5.77 -4.22 0.27
CA LEU A 29 -4.61 -4.81 0.93
C LEU A 29 -3.54 -3.77 1.24
N VAL A 30 -3.22 -2.88 0.29
CA VAL A 30 -2.22 -1.82 0.49
C VAL A 30 -2.59 -0.92 1.66
N ILE A 31 -3.86 -0.51 1.76
CA ILE A 31 -4.35 0.34 2.85
C ILE A 31 -4.47 -0.45 4.17
N ALA A 32 -4.93 -1.70 4.13
CA ALA A 32 -4.94 -2.55 5.33
C ALA A 32 -3.55 -2.68 5.94
N VAL A 33 -2.54 -2.96 5.11
CA VAL A 33 -1.14 -3.02 5.52
C VAL A 33 -0.63 -1.69 6.07
N LEU A 34 -0.96 -0.57 5.42
CA LEU A 34 -0.60 0.77 5.94
C LEU A 34 -1.20 1.01 7.34
N LEU A 35 -2.46 0.61 7.53
CA LEU A 35 -3.19 0.81 8.79
C LEU A 35 -2.81 -0.23 9.86
N ILE A 36 -2.03 -1.24 9.53
CA ILE A 36 -1.36 -2.11 10.50
C ILE A 36 -0.05 -1.48 10.95
N ILE A 37 0.81 -1.15 9.99
CA ILE A 37 2.19 -0.77 10.31
C ILE A 37 2.24 0.63 10.94
N LYS A 38 1.44 1.58 10.43
CA LYS A 38 1.47 2.96 10.90
C LYS A 38 1.16 3.11 12.39
N PRO A 39 0.05 2.58 12.93
CA PRO A 39 -0.20 2.68 14.36
C PRO A 39 0.83 1.89 15.18
N THR A 40 1.30 0.73 14.73
CA THR A 40 2.30 -0.04 15.47
C THR A 40 3.63 0.70 15.56
N VAL A 41 4.17 1.21 14.45
CA VAL A 41 5.42 1.97 14.45
C VAL A 41 5.27 3.28 15.21
N ASN A 42 4.12 3.96 15.10
CA ASN A 42 3.85 5.16 15.90
C ASN A 42 3.84 4.85 17.39
N ALA A 43 3.17 3.77 17.81
CA ALA A 43 3.12 3.36 19.22
C ALA A 43 4.52 3.02 19.76
N LEU A 44 5.31 2.25 18.99
CA LEU A 44 6.70 1.93 19.35
C LEU A 44 7.57 3.20 19.43
N PHE A 45 7.44 4.12 18.47
CA PHE A 45 8.17 5.38 18.48
C PHE A 45 7.82 6.23 19.70
N LEU A 46 6.53 6.38 20.02
CA LEU A 46 6.09 7.17 21.19
C LEU A 46 6.51 6.52 22.50
N SER A 47 6.48 5.19 22.59
CA SER A 47 6.83 4.44 23.80
C SER A 47 8.32 4.55 24.14
N GLU A 48 9.19 4.47 23.13
CA GLU A 48 10.65 4.42 23.33
C GLU A 48 11.32 5.81 23.29
N LEU A 49 10.88 6.69 22.38
CA LEU A 49 11.53 8.00 22.14
C LEU A 49 10.75 9.17 22.74
N GLY A 50 9.47 8.96 23.08
CA GLY A 50 8.61 10.00 23.62
C GLY A 50 8.04 10.95 22.54
N VAL A 51 7.02 11.71 22.95
CA VAL A 51 6.26 12.62 22.09
C VAL A 51 7.11 13.82 21.62
N GLU A 52 8.10 14.22 22.40
CA GLU A 52 8.99 15.37 22.13
C GLU A 52 9.81 15.20 20.84
N GLN A 53 10.00 13.96 20.38
CA GLN A 53 10.77 13.64 19.18
C GLN A 53 9.93 13.68 17.89
N LEU A 54 8.60 13.76 17.99
CA LEU A 54 7.70 13.80 16.83
C LEU A 54 7.97 14.99 15.88
N PRO A 55 8.19 16.22 16.35
CA PRO A 55 8.51 17.34 15.47
C PRO A 55 9.75 17.08 14.62
N PHE A 56 10.80 16.51 15.20
CA PHE A 56 12.02 16.14 14.47
C PHE A 56 11.75 15.02 13.47
N ALA A 57 10.98 14.00 13.85
CA ALA A 57 10.57 12.94 12.94
C ALA A 57 9.77 13.50 11.74
N PHE A 58 8.85 14.44 11.96
CA PHE A 58 8.09 15.10 10.90
C PHE A 58 8.97 15.92 9.96
N LEU A 59 9.97 16.65 10.48
CA LEU A 59 10.94 17.37 9.63
C LEU A 59 11.72 16.40 8.74
N LEU A 60 12.21 15.29 9.31
CA LEU A 60 12.92 14.26 8.55
C LEU A 60 12.00 13.60 7.51
N VAL A 61 10.74 13.28 7.87
CA VAL A 61 9.74 12.78 6.93
C VAL A 61 9.52 13.76 5.78
N ALA A 62 9.40 15.06 6.04
CA ALA A 62 9.18 16.06 5.01
C ALA A 62 10.34 16.09 4.00
N VAL A 63 11.58 16.18 4.48
CA VAL A 63 12.78 16.20 3.63
C VAL A 63 12.91 14.91 2.82
N THR A 64 12.73 13.76 3.47
CA THR A 64 12.86 12.45 2.83
C THR A 64 11.71 12.16 1.85
N ALA A 65 10.49 12.63 2.11
CA ALA A 65 9.37 12.50 1.21
C ALA A 65 9.58 13.32 -0.08
N VAL A 66 10.13 14.54 0.02
CA VAL A 66 10.50 15.36 -1.15
C VAL A 66 11.58 14.65 -1.98
N ALA A 67 12.65 14.21 -1.34
CA ALA A 67 13.73 13.48 -2.01
C ALA A 67 13.20 12.21 -2.69
N THR A 68 12.40 11.42 -1.97
CA THR A 68 11.82 10.18 -2.49
C THR A 68 10.88 10.44 -3.65
N SER A 69 10.06 11.49 -3.59
CA SER A 69 9.15 11.86 -4.69
C SER A 69 9.93 12.22 -5.96
N TYR A 70 11.05 12.93 -5.83
CA TYR A 70 11.93 13.24 -6.96
C TYR A 70 12.56 11.97 -7.56
N PHE A 71 13.15 11.10 -6.73
CA PHE A 71 13.73 9.84 -7.20
C PHE A 71 12.69 8.90 -7.82
N TYR A 72 11.48 8.84 -7.25
CA TYR A 72 10.37 8.07 -7.78
C TYR A 72 9.95 8.56 -9.16
N SER A 73 9.79 9.88 -9.35
CA SER A 73 9.46 10.46 -10.66
C SER A 73 10.51 10.09 -11.72
N LYS A 74 11.80 10.16 -11.37
CA LYS A 74 12.92 9.75 -12.24
C LYS A 74 12.95 8.24 -12.50
N ALA A 75 12.55 7.41 -11.52
CA ALA A 75 12.50 5.96 -11.68
C ALA A 75 11.37 5.55 -12.64
N VAL A 76 10.19 6.15 -12.53
CA VAL A 76 9.04 5.85 -13.39
C VAL A 76 9.25 6.32 -14.83
N SER A 77 10.08 7.34 -15.07
CA SER A 77 10.45 7.75 -16.43
C SER A 77 11.46 6.82 -17.10
N LYS A 78 12.30 6.12 -16.31
CA LYS A 78 13.35 5.23 -16.82
C LYS A 78 12.97 3.75 -16.85
N TYR A 79 12.12 3.30 -15.92
CA TYR A 79 11.76 1.89 -15.74
C TYR A 79 10.25 1.68 -15.91
N PRO A 80 9.81 0.49 -16.37
CA PRO A 80 8.38 0.20 -16.48
C PRO A 80 7.72 0.25 -15.10
N LEU A 81 6.58 0.93 -14.99
CA LEU A 81 5.85 1.13 -13.72
C LEU A 81 5.66 -0.19 -12.96
N LYS A 82 5.30 -1.28 -13.65
CA LYS A 82 5.17 -2.60 -13.04
C LYS A 82 6.39 -2.99 -12.19
N LYS A 83 7.59 -2.82 -12.74
CA LYS A 83 8.84 -3.20 -12.08
C LYS A 83 9.11 -2.30 -10.88
N VAL A 84 8.80 -1.00 -10.98
CA VAL A 84 8.92 -0.06 -9.86
C VAL A 84 7.99 -0.47 -8.72
N ILE A 85 6.73 -0.78 -9.00
CA ILE A 85 5.76 -1.24 -7.98
C ILE A 85 6.18 -2.59 -7.40
N GLU A 86 6.59 -3.58 -8.22
CA GLU A 86 7.06 -4.88 -7.72
C GLU A 86 8.27 -4.72 -6.78
N ILE A 87 9.23 -3.86 -7.13
CA ILE A 87 10.38 -3.57 -6.25
C ILE A 87 9.92 -2.93 -4.94
N THR A 88 9.01 -1.94 -4.99
CA THR A 88 8.49 -1.30 -3.78
C THR A 88 7.75 -2.28 -2.88
N LEU A 89 6.94 -3.18 -3.43
CA LEU A 89 6.25 -4.22 -2.66
C LEU A 89 7.25 -5.17 -2.01
N ILE A 90 8.21 -5.69 -2.78
CA ILE A 90 9.22 -6.65 -2.28
C ILE A 90 10.10 -5.98 -1.21
N SER A 91 10.60 -4.77 -1.45
CA SER A 91 11.39 -4.04 -0.46
C SER A 91 10.61 -3.79 0.82
N SER A 92 9.31 -3.48 0.69
CA SER A 92 8.45 -3.25 1.86
C SER A 92 8.21 -4.53 2.66
N ILE A 93 8.00 -5.66 1.99
CA ILE A 93 7.90 -6.99 2.64
C ILE A 93 9.18 -7.30 3.42
N ILE A 94 10.35 -7.11 2.81
CA ILE A 94 11.64 -7.37 3.45
C ILE A 94 11.83 -6.48 4.68
N ILE A 95 11.50 -5.18 4.56
CA ILE A 95 11.63 -4.23 5.68
C ILE A 95 10.68 -4.58 6.82
N MET A 96 9.44 -5.00 6.54
CA MET A 96 8.49 -5.46 7.56
C MET A 96 8.96 -6.74 8.26
N ILE A 97 9.45 -7.72 7.51
CA ILE A 97 10.02 -8.95 8.07
C ILE A 97 11.22 -8.60 8.95
N GLY A 98 12.09 -7.69 8.49
CA GLY A 98 13.21 -7.19 9.27
C GLY A 98 12.77 -6.53 10.57
N LEU A 99 11.75 -5.67 10.55
CA LEU A 99 11.18 -5.08 11.76
C LEU A 99 10.61 -6.13 12.71
N GLY A 100 9.85 -7.10 12.20
CA GLY A 100 9.30 -8.20 13.00
C GLY A 100 10.40 -8.98 13.71
N ILE A 101 11.46 -9.34 13.00
CA ILE A 101 12.63 -10.03 13.56
C ILE A 101 13.33 -9.18 14.62
N LEU A 102 13.58 -7.90 14.33
CA LEU A 102 14.28 -7.01 15.28
C LEU A 102 13.47 -6.75 16.55
N LEU A 103 12.13 -6.71 16.44
CA LEU A 103 11.24 -6.67 17.60
C LEU A 103 11.31 -7.95 18.42
N SER A 104 11.34 -9.13 17.78
CA SER A 104 11.46 -10.42 18.50
C SER A 104 12.76 -10.58 19.29
N PHE A 105 13.84 -9.89 18.91
CA PHE A 105 15.11 -9.90 19.63
C PHE A 105 15.30 -8.69 20.57
N GLU A 106 14.29 -7.80 20.69
CA GLU A 106 14.36 -6.59 21.51
C GLU A 106 15.55 -5.66 21.17
N VAL A 107 16.04 -5.70 19.93
CA VAL A 107 17.21 -4.91 19.47
C VAL A 107 16.81 -3.56 18.86
N VAL A 108 15.59 -3.12 19.12
CA VAL A 108 15.06 -1.90 18.52
C VAL A 108 15.65 -0.68 19.23
N SER A 109 16.53 0.04 18.53
CA SER A 109 17.17 1.26 19.02
C SER A 109 16.48 2.53 18.49
N GLY A 110 16.72 3.66 19.15
CA GLY A 110 16.12 4.94 18.78
C GLY A 110 16.32 5.33 17.32
N VAL A 111 17.54 5.21 16.79
CA VAL A 111 17.85 5.52 15.38
C VAL A 111 17.05 4.64 14.41
N LEU A 112 16.87 3.38 14.77
CA LEU A 112 16.12 2.42 13.97
C LEU A 112 14.62 2.75 13.93
N LEU A 113 14.06 3.23 15.04
CA LEU A 113 12.67 3.70 15.10
C LEU A 113 12.45 4.91 14.19
N TYR A 114 13.38 5.86 14.11
CA TYR A 114 13.30 6.94 13.12
C TYR A 114 13.29 6.40 11.69
N PHE A 115 14.15 5.43 11.38
CA PHE A 115 14.18 4.81 10.07
C PHE A 115 12.82 4.20 9.72
N PHE A 116 12.23 3.39 10.60
CA PHE A 116 10.93 2.77 10.35
C PHE A 116 9.80 3.80 10.29
N TYR A 117 9.81 4.81 11.15
CA TYR A 117 8.82 5.89 11.13
C TYR A 117 8.82 6.63 9.78
N ILE A 118 10.01 7.01 9.31
CA ILE A 118 10.21 7.67 8.02
C ILE A 118 9.80 6.74 6.88
N TRP A 119 10.21 5.48 6.95
CA TRP A 119 9.89 4.49 5.94
C TRP A 119 8.38 4.25 5.81
N VAL A 120 7.62 4.21 6.92
CA VAL A 120 6.15 4.11 6.91
C VAL A 120 5.52 5.30 6.18
N ALA A 121 6.01 6.51 6.45
CA ALA A 121 5.53 7.71 5.78
C ALA A 121 5.82 7.66 4.27
N ILE A 122 7.02 7.21 3.90
CA ILE A 122 7.40 6.98 2.49
C ILE A 122 6.51 5.92 1.84
N TYR A 123 6.28 4.79 2.51
CA TYR A 123 5.40 3.73 2.04
C TYR A 123 3.97 4.25 1.79
N ALA A 124 3.44 5.09 2.69
CA ALA A 124 2.12 5.69 2.52
C ALA A 124 2.02 6.55 1.25
N VAL A 125 2.98 7.47 1.06
CA VAL A 125 3.00 8.38 -0.09
C VAL A 125 3.26 7.61 -1.38
N LEU A 126 4.27 6.75 -1.42
CA LEU A 126 4.62 5.96 -2.60
C LEU A 126 3.50 5.03 -3.02
N SER A 127 2.90 4.29 -2.09
CA SER A 127 1.84 3.33 -2.41
C SER A 127 0.60 4.03 -2.94
N ALA A 128 0.23 5.18 -2.37
CA ALA A 128 -0.87 6.00 -2.87
C ALA A 128 -0.57 6.54 -4.28
N SER A 129 0.61 7.12 -4.50
CA SER A 129 1.02 7.60 -5.82
C SER A 129 1.05 6.49 -6.87
N GLN A 130 1.66 5.34 -6.54
CA GLN A 130 1.75 4.18 -7.43
C GLN A 130 0.37 3.63 -7.80
N PHE A 131 -0.56 3.57 -6.83
CA PHE A 131 -1.93 3.15 -7.08
C PHE A 131 -2.63 4.07 -8.08
N TRP A 132 -2.53 5.39 -7.91
CA TRP A 132 -3.17 6.34 -8.83
C TRP A 132 -2.55 6.33 -10.22
N VAL A 133 -1.22 6.19 -10.33
CA VAL A 133 -0.55 6.04 -11.63
C VAL A 133 -1.00 4.73 -12.30
N LEU A 134 -1.08 3.63 -11.55
CA LEU A 134 -1.60 2.36 -12.07
C LEU A 134 -3.06 2.49 -12.53
N ALA A 135 -3.91 3.15 -11.75
CA ALA A 135 -5.31 3.38 -12.10
C ALA A 135 -5.44 4.17 -13.40
N ASN A 136 -4.63 5.20 -13.60
CA ASN A 136 -4.60 5.99 -14.83
C ASN A 136 -4.13 5.19 -16.07
N LEU A 137 -3.29 4.16 -15.88
CA LEU A 137 -2.90 3.26 -16.97
C LEU A 137 -3.99 2.23 -17.31
N VAL A 138 -4.77 1.85 -16.30
CA VAL A 138 -5.76 0.77 -16.40
C VAL A 138 -7.11 1.30 -16.91
N PHE A 139 -7.52 2.50 -16.50
CA PHE A 139 -8.84 3.05 -16.79
C PHE A 139 -8.78 4.31 -17.63
N ASN A 140 -9.69 4.44 -18.58
CA ASN A 140 -9.93 5.71 -19.28
C ASN A 140 -10.77 6.69 -18.42
N ILE A 141 -10.88 7.95 -18.86
CA ILE A 141 -11.61 9.00 -18.11
C ILE A 141 -13.08 8.62 -17.84
N ARG A 142 -13.76 7.96 -18.79
CA ARG A 142 -15.18 7.59 -18.66
C ARG A 142 -15.36 6.44 -17.66
N GLU A 143 -14.48 5.45 -17.72
CA GLU A 143 -14.41 4.34 -16.79
C GLU A 143 -14.09 4.83 -15.38
N ALA A 144 -13.11 5.73 -15.24
CA ALA A 144 -12.70 6.30 -13.96
C ALA A 144 -13.86 6.99 -13.23
N LYS A 145 -14.64 7.84 -13.94
CA LYS A 145 -15.81 8.51 -13.37
C LYS A 145 -16.85 7.55 -12.78
N ARG A 146 -16.99 6.35 -13.36
CA ARG A 146 -17.97 5.33 -12.93
C ARG A 146 -17.40 4.38 -11.88
N LEU A 147 -16.15 3.96 -12.04
CA LEU A 147 -15.57 2.83 -11.31
C LEU A 147 -14.73 3.27 -10.10
N PHE A 148 -14.24 4.50 -10.04
CA PHE A 148 -13.39 4.94 -8.92
C PHE A 148 -14.14 5.03 -7.60
N GLY A 149 -15.47 5.25 -7.61
CA GLY A 149 -16.28 5.14 -6.40
C GLY A 149 -16.27 3.71 -5.84
N PHE A 150 -16.48 2.72 -6.71
CA PHE A 150 -16.41 1.30 -6.33
C PHE A 150 -15.00 0.90 -5.88
N ILE A 151 -13.97 1.25 -6.63
CA ILE A 151 -12.57 0.91 -6.29
C ILE A 151 -12.15 1.61 -4.99
N GLY A 152 -12.50 2.89 -4.83
CA GLY A 152 -12.19 3.70 -3.66
C GLY A 152 -12.86 3.18 -2.39
N SER A 153 -14.02 2.53 -2.47
CA SER A 153 -14.63 1.83 -1.34
C SER A 153 -13.70 0.76 -0.76
N GLY A 154 -12.87 0.11 -1.59
CA GLY A 154 -11.86 -0.84 -1.15
C GLY A 154 -10.84 -0.23 -0.19
N ALA A 155 -10.45 1.04 -0.41
CA ALA A 155 -9.54 1.74 0.48
C ALA A 155 -10.16 1.95 1.87
N ILE A 156 -11.44 2.33 1.93
CA ILE A 156 -12.17 2.53 3.18
C ILE A 156 -12.31 1.20 3.93
N ILE A 157 -12.77 0.16 3.25
CA ILE A 157 -12.93 -1.18 3.83
C ILE A 157 -11.56 -1.71 4.30
N GLY A 158 -10.50 -1.46 3.53
CA GLY A 158 -9.13 -1.84 3.88
C GLY A 158 -8.64 -1.12 5.13
N GLY A 159 -8.94 0.17 5.27
CA GLY A 159 -8.56 0.95 6.45
C GLY A 159 -9.27 0.47 7.70
N ILE A 160 -10.58 0.21 7.60
CA ILE A 160 -11.38 -0.37 8.69
C ILE A 160 -10.81 -1.75 9.06
N PHE A 161 -10.60 -2.62 8.06
CA PHE A 161 -10.09 -3.96 8.27
C PHE A 161 -8.71 -3.94 8.93
N GLY A 162 -7.75 -3.19 8.40
CA GLY A 162 -6.39 -3.11 8.95
C GLY A 162 -6.35 -2.55 10.38
N GLY A 163 -7.17 -1.53 10.66
CA GLY A 163 -7.27 -0.95 12.01
C GLY A 163 -7.83 -1.95 13.03
N TYR A 164 -8.96 -2.58 12.73
CA TYR A 164 -9.54 -3.61 13.62
C TYR A 164 -8.64 -4.83 13.76
N LEU A 165 -8.04 -5.28 12.65
CA LEU A 165 -7.11 -6.40 12.65
C LEU A 165 -5.94 -6.11 13.62
N THR A 166 -5.41 -4.89 13.60
CA THR A 166 -4.36 -4.45 14.52
C THR A 166 -4.83 -4.41 15.96
N SER A 167 -5.98 -3.79 16.25
CA SER A 167 -6.51 -3.68 17.61
C SER A 167 -6.81 -5.05 18.24
N ILE A 168 -7.18 -6.04 17.44
CA ILE A 168 -7.51 -7.39 17.92
C ILE A 168 -6.25 -8.26 18.03
N LEU A 169 -5.37 -8.23 17.02
CA LEU A 169 -4.23 -9.14 16.97
C LEU A 169 -3.02 -8.62 17.77
N ALA A 170 -2.76 -7.32 17.82
CA ALA A 170 -1.60 -6.80 18.54
C ALA A 170 -1.55 -7.27 20.02
N PRO A 171 -2.66 -7.30 20.78
CA PRO A 171 -2.65 -7.82 22.15
C PRO A 171 -2.53 -9.34 22.26
N ILE A 172 -2.90 -10.09 21.21
CA ILE A 172 -2.95 -11.56 21.23
C ILE A 172 -1.62 -12.17 20.78
N ILE A 173 -1.06 -11.65 19.68
CA ILE A 173 0.12 -12.22 19.03
C ILE A 173 1.36 -11.31 19.14
N GLY A 174 1.24 -10.11 19.70
CA GLY A 174 2.34 -9.16 19.78
C GLY A 174 2.55 -8.34 18.49
N ASN A 175 3.32 -7.25 18.62
CA ASN A 175 3.61 -6.34 17.52
C ASN A 175 4.56 -6.96 16.49
N GLU A 176 5.47 -7.82 16.94
CA GLU A 176 6.43 -8.57 16.15
C GLU A 176 5.73 -9.48 15.14
N ASN A 177 4.75 -10.28 15.60
CA ASN A 177 4.02 -11.20 14.73
C ASN A 177 3.06 -10.47 13.80
N LEU A 178 2.54 -9.33 14.25
CA LEU A 178 1.67 -8.49 13.43
C LEU A 178 2.41 -7.93 12.20
N MET A 179 3.72 -7.67 12.30
CA MET A 179 4.54 -7.28 11.14
C MET A 179 4.66 -8.39 10.10
N PHE A 180 4.76 -9.66 10.54
CA PHE A 180 4.74 -10.80 9.62
C PHE A 180 3.37 -10.97 8.94
N VAL A 181 2.28 -10.73 9.65
CA VAL A 181 0.93 -10.71 9.06
C VAL A 181 0.81 -9.61 8.00
N ALA A 182 1.31 -8.40 8.29
CA ALA A 182 1.33 -7.30 7.32
C ALA A 182 2.15 -7.65 6.07
N ALA A 183 3.33 -8.25 6.25
CA ALA A 183 4.18 -8.72 5.16
C ALA A 183 3.48 -9.78 4.28
N LEU A 184 2.76 -10.72 4.90
CA LEU A 184 2.01 -11.75 4.22
C LEU A 184 0.82 -11.18 3.44
N LEU A 185 0.10 -10.20 4.01
CA LEU A 185 -0.96 -9.48 3.29
C LEU A 185 -0.40 -8.73 2.07
N LEU A 186 0.76 -8.07 2.23
CA LEU A 186 1.38 -7.34 1.13
C LEU A 186 1.94 -8.29 0.04
N PHE A 187 2.36 -9.50 0.40
CA PHE A 187 2.77 -10.52 -0.57
C PHE A 187 1.65 -10.86 -1.56
N PHE A 188 0.39 -10.91 -1.10
CA PHE A 188 -0.76 -11.12 -1.99
C PHE A 188 -1.01 -9.96 -2.97
N CYS A 189 -0.46 -8.76 -2.76
CA CYS A 189 -0.52 -7.67 -3.74
C CYS A 189 0.26 -7.99 -5.02
N ILE A 190 1.32 -8.81 -4.96
CA ILE A 190 2.15 -9.16 -6.12
C ILE A 190 1.36 -9.91 -7.21
N PRO A 191 0.67 -11.04 -6.92
CA PRO A 191 -0.15 -11.70 -7.93
C PRO A 191 -1.31 -10.84 -8.42
N LEU A 192 -1.89 -9.99 -7.56
CA LEU A 192 -2.94 -9.04 -7.96
C LEU A 192 -2.43 -8.05 -9.01
N LEU A 193 -1.27 -7.43 -8.76
CA LEU A 193 -0.62 -6.51 -9.69
C LEU A 193 -0.34 -7.20 -11.04
N ARG A 194 0.15 -8.44 -11.03
CA ARG A 194 0.41 -9.22 -12.25
C ARG A 194 -0.88 -9.48 -13.04
N ASN A 195 -1.97 -9.81 -12.36
CA ASN A 195 -3.28 -10.03 -12.99
C ASN A 195 -3.82 -8.74 -13.62
N ILE A 196 -3.76 -7.61 -12.91
CA ILE A 196 -4.17 -6.29 -13.43
C ILE A 196 -3.37 -5.94 -14.68
N TRP A 197 -2.05 -6.14 -14.63
CA TRP A 197 -1.15 -5.83 -15.73
C TRP A 197 -1.44 -6.68 -16.99
N ASN A 198 -1.69 -7.98 -16.79
CA ASN A 198 -1.94 -8.92 -17.90
C ASN A 198 -3.28 -8.65 -18.58
N ILE A 199 -4.32 -8.27 -17.83
CA ILE A 199 -5.67 -8.09 -18.39
C ILE A 199 -5.76 -6.81 -19.23
N ARG A 200 -5.21 -5.68 -18.74
CA ARG A 200 -5.49 -4.36 -19.33
C ARG A 200 -4.27 -3.62 -19.82
N VAL A 201 -3.14 -3.70 -19.11
CA VAL A 201 -1.94 -2.91 -19.47
C VAL A 201 -1.20 -3.52 -20.66
N LYS A 202 -0.97 -4.84 -20.66
CA LYS A 202 -0.34 -5.53 -21.81
C LYS A 202 -1.23 -5.49 -23.06
N LYS A 203 -2.55 -5.57 -22.89
CA LYS A 203 -3.54 -5.52 -23.98
C LYS A 203 -3.60 -4.13 -24.63
N ASN A 204 -3.57 -3.06 -23.84
CA ASN A 204 -3.55 -1.69 -24.36
C ASN A 204 -2.22 -1.30 -25.02
N GLY A 205 -1.09 -1.88 -24.58
CA GLY A 205 0.22 -1.69 -25.22
C GLY A 205 0.38 -2.40 -26.57
N SER A 206 -0.37 -3.48 -26.81
CA SER A 206 -0.41 -4.20 -28.10
C SER A 206 -1.30 -3.52 -29.14
N ALA A 207 -2.23 -2.65 -28.73
CA ALA A 207 -3.12 -1.91 -29.63
C ALA A 207 -2.54 -0.56 -30.10
N LYS A 208 -1.31 -0.23 -29.67
CA LYS A 208 -0.57 0.99 -30.04
C LYS A 208 0.69 0.70 -30.89
N LYS A 209 0.86 -0.53 -31.37
CA LYS A 209 1.79 -0.88 -32.45
C LYS A 209 0.97 -1.19 -33.69
#